data_AF-A0AAV9XKZ6-F1
#
_entry.id   AF-A0AAV9XKZ6-F1
#
_cell.length_a   1.000
_cell.length_b   1.000
_cell.length_c   1.000
_cell.angle_alpha   90.00
_cell.angle_beta   90.00
_cell.angle_gamma   90.00
#
_symmetry.space_group_name_H-M   'P 1'
#
loop_
_entity.id
_entity.type
_entity.pdbx_description
1 polymer ?
#
loop_
_entity_poly.entity_id
_entity_poly.type
_entity_poly.pdbx_seq_one_letter_code
_entity_poly.pdbx_strand_id
1 'polypeptide(L)' 'MRKMDIGEITTVMAHPGFNVHSVSYANVRFMAWDTDIDKNTIQRGRDFYQDIRGVIFVVDSHDLQDWVKARDELHR' A
#
# COMPACT_ATOMS: atom_id res chain seq x y z
N MET A 1 -6.87 -13.54 13.40
CA MET A 1 -6.65 -12.51 12.36
C MET A 1 -8.00 -12.10 11.81
N ARG A 2 -8.39 -10.82 11.91
CA ARG A 2 -9.62 -10.31 11.28
C ARG A 2 -9.23 -9.59 9.99
N LYS A 3 -9.75 -10.07 8.87
CA LYS A 3 -9.63 -9.42 7.56
C LYS A 3 -10.90 -8.60 7.33
N MET A 4 -10.77 -7.45 6.69
CA MET A 4 -11.93 -6.68 6.29
C MET A 4 -12.73 -7.49 5.26
N ASP A 5 -14.02 -7.66 5.49
CA ASP A 5 -14.90 -8.45 4.62
C ASP A 5 -15.48 -7.54 3.53
N ILE A 6 -14.64 -7.25 2.53
CA ILE A 6 -14.90 -6.26 1.47
C ILE A 6 -15.11 -6.90 0.09
N GLY A 7 -15.38 -8.21 0.04
CA GLY A 7 -15.50 -8.96 -1.22
C GLY A 7 -14.15 -9.43 -1.78
N GLU A 8 -14.16 -9.90 -3.03
CA GLU A 8 -12.98 -10.48 -3.70
C GLU A 8 -12.06 -9.39 -4.29
N ILE A 9 -10.74 -9.58 -4.17
CA ILE A 9 -9.74 -8.67 -4.75
C ILE A 9 -9.89 -8.72 -6.27
N THR A 10 -10.33 -7.61 -6.85
CA THR A 10 -10.87 -7.62 -8.22
C THR A 10 -9.83 -7.32 -9.28
N THR A 11 -8.69 -6.68 -8.94
CA THR A 11 -7.73 -6.24 -9.97
C THR A 11 -6.30 -6.17 -9.44
N VAL A 12 -5.38 -6.82 -10.17
CA VAL A 12 -3.94 -6.62 -10.05
C VAL A 12 -3.50 -5.80 -11.25
N MET A 13 -3.03 -4.58 -11.02
CA MET A 13 -2.33 -3.82 -12.06
C MET A 13 -0.85 -4.19 -11.95
N ALA A 14 -0.36 -4.98 -12.91
CA ALA A 14 1.04 -5.33 -13.02
C ALA A 14 1.78 -4.23 -13.80
N HIS A 15 2.60 -3.44 -13.12
CA HIS A 15 3.65 -2.66 -13.76
C HIS A 15 4.97 -3.44 -13.68
N PRO A 16 5.90 -3.29 -14.64
CA PRO A 16 7.18 -4.01 -14.59
C PRO A 16 7.91 -3.79 -13.25
N GLY A 17 7.97 -4.83 -12.42
CA GLY A 17 8.58 -4.77 -11.08
C GLY A 17 7.81 -3.93 -10.03
N PHE A 18 6.50 -3.73 -10.20
CA PHE A 18 5.63 -3.06 -9.23
C PHE A 18 4.21 -3.64 -9.29
N ASN A 19 3.77 -4.28 -8.20
CA ASN A 19 2.44 -4.87 -8.11
C ASN A 19 1.51 -3.95 -7.32
N VAL A 20 0.38 -3.59 -7.93
CA VAL A 20 -0.70 -2.86 -7.24
C VAL A 20 -1.93 -3.73 -7.17
N HIS A 21 -2.43 -3.95 -5.96
CA HIS A 21 -3.69 -4.61 -5.69
C HIS A 21 -4.77 -3.55 -5.46
N SER A 22 -5.89 -3.66 -6.18
CA SER A 22 -7.05 -2.79 -5.99
C SER A 22 -8.26 -3.59 -5.56
N VAL A 23 -8.95 -3.10 -4.53
CA VAL A 23 -10.25 -3.62 -4.08
C VAL A 23 -11.24 -2.46 -4.00
N SER A 24 -12.41 -2.64 -4.60
CA SER A 24 -13.48 -1.65 -4.56
C SER A 24 -14.62 -2.19 -3.69
N TYR A 25 -15.08 -1.38 -2.76
CA TYR A 25 -16.22 -1.69 -1.89
C TYR A 25 -17.13 -0.48 -1.81
N ALA A 26 -18.40 -0.66 -2.22
CA ALA A 26 -19.36 0.43 -2.36
C ALA A 26 -18.78 1.60 -3.18
N ASN A 27 -18.67 2.79 -2.58
CA ASN A 27 -18.15 4.01 -3.19
C ASN A 27 -16.68 4.32 -2.80
N VAL A 28 -15.95 3.33 -2.30
CA VAL A 28 -14.55 3.47 -1.89
C VAL A 28 -13.68 2.47 -2.65
N ARG A 29 -12.53 2.95 -3.15
CA ARG A 29 -11.49 2.12 -3.75
C ARG A 29 -10.26 2.17 -2.86
N PHE A 30 -9.73 1.00 -2.55
CA PHE A 30 -8.45 0.84 -1.88
C PHE A 30 -7.42 0.36 -2.90
N MET A 31 -6.24 0.94 -2.84
CA MET A 31 -5.07 0.53 -3.63
C MET A 31 -3.96 0.20 -2.63
N ALA A 32 -3.34 -0.96 -2.79
CA ALA A 32 -2.30 -1.46 -1.91
C ALA A 32 -1.10 -1.92 -2.74
N TRP A 33 0.09 -1.58 -2.26
CA TRP A 33 1.38 -1.98 -2.82
C TRP A 33 2.38 -2.10 -1.67
N ASP A 34 3.41 -2.90 -1.87
CA ASP A 34 4.48 -3.08 -0.87
C ASP A 34 5.49 -1.94 -0.94
N THR A 35 6.03 -1.53 0.20
CA THR A 35 7.05 -0.48 0.32
C THR A 35 8.48 -1.03 0.35
N ASP A 36 8.64 -2.35 0.37
CA ASP A 36 9.82 -2.97 0.99
C ASP A 36 10.87 -3.49 0.01
N ILE A 37 10.63 -3.35 -1.31
CA ILE A 37 11.48 -3.97 -2.34
C ILE A 37 12.68 -3.08 -2.70
N ASP A 38 12.47 -1.79 -2.97
CA ASP A 38 13.52 -0.79 -3.22
C ASP A 38 12.97 0.66 -3.22
N LYS A 39 13.87 1.67 -3.27
CA LYS A 39 13.48 3.10 -3.36
C LYS A 39 12.65 3.42 -4.62
N ASN A 40 12.83 2.67 -5.70
CA ASN A 40 12.10 2.89 -6.95
C ASN A 40 10.63 2.43 -6.86
N THR A 41 10.35 1.43 -6.03
CA THR A 41 9.01 0.91 -5.72
C THR A 41 8.20 1.96 -4.97
N ILE A 42 8.80 2.59 -3.95
CA ILE A 42 8.18 3.69 -3.20
C ILE A 42 7.86 4.88 -4.11
N GLN A 43 8.80 5.25 -5.00
CA GLN A 43 8.57 6.36 -5.92
C GLN A 43 7.42 6.09 -6.90
N ARG A 44 7.29 4.86 -7.41
CA ARG A 44 6.19 4.46 -8.29
C ARG A 44 4.85 4.42 -7.56
N GLY A 45 4.83 4.05 -6.27
CA GLY A 45 3.63 4.12 -5.44
C GLY A 45 3.04 5.52 -5.32
N ARG A 46 3.88 6.56 -5.33
CA ARG A 46 3.45 7.96 -5.21
C ARG A 46 2.60 8.42 -6.41
N ASP A 47 2.75 7.80 -7.57
CA ASP A 47 1.91 8.10 -8.74
C ASP A 47 0.43 7.77 -8.47
N PHE A 48 0.16 6.89 -7.52
CA PHE A 48 -1.19 6.50 -7.09
C PHE A 48 -1.77 7.39 -5.98
N TYR A 49 -1.06 8.44 -5.54
CA TYR A 49 -1.56 9.40 -4.54
C TYR A 49 -2.47 10.48 -5.12
N GLN A 50 -2.62 10.55 -6.44
CA GLN A 50 -3.57 11.48 -7.05
C GLN A 50 -5.00 11.12 -6.65
N ASP A 51 -5.76 12.11 -6.20
CA ASP A 51 -7.18 12.00 -5.81
C ASP A 51 -7.51 11.00 -4.67
N ILE A 52 -6.54 10.68 -3.81
CA ILE A 52 -6.82 9.89 -2.60
C ILE A 52 -7.43 10.76 -1.50
N ARG A 53 -8.40 10.20 -0.77
CA ARG A 53 -9.06 10.85 0.37
C ARG A 53 -8.48 10.47 1.73
N GLY A 54 -7.60 9.49 1.74
CA GLY A 54 -6.99 8.97 2.96
C GLY A 54 -5.91 7.94 2.64
N VAL A 55 -5.04 7.72 3.63
CA VAL A 55 -3.93 6.78 3.57
C VAL A 55 -4.07 5.81 4.72
N ILE A 56 -3.82 4.53 4.47
CA ILE A 56 -3.65 3.51 5.50
C ILE A 56 -2.19 3.07 5.43
N PHE A 57 -1.42 3.37 6.47
CA PHE A 57 -0.04 2.96 6.60
C PHE A 57 0.04 1.78 7.57
N VAL A 58 0.39 0.60 7.06
CA VAL A 58 0.44 -0.64 7.85
C VAL A 58 1.89 -0.89 8.26
N VAL A 59 2.14 -1.08 9.55
CA VAL A 59 3.46 -1.39 10.10
C VAL A 59 3.38 -2.72 10.83
N ASP A 60 4.34 -3.60 10.59
CA ASP A 60 4.49 -4.81 11.40
C ASP A 60 5.01 -4.44 12.79
N SER A 61 4.16 -4.62 13.81
CA SER A 61 4.52 -4.36 15.20
C SER A 61 5.60 -5.28 15.77
N HIS A 62 5.86 -6.42 15.11
CA HIS A 62 6.90 -7.36 15.52
C HIS A 62 8.28 -6.98 14.96
N ASP A 63 8.34 -6.21 13.87
CA ASP A 63 9.59 -5.82 13.24
C ASP A 63 10.21 -4.59 13.93
N LEU A 64 11.01 -4.88 14.96
CA LEU A 64 11.78 -3.88 15.70
C LEU A 64 13.05 -3.41 14.97
N GLN A 65 13.40 -3.99 13.83
CA GLN A 65 14.57 -3.56 13.06
C GLN A 65 14.17 -2.46 12.08
N ASP A 66 13.01 -2.60 11.43
CA ASP A 66 12.58 -1.71 10.36
C ASP A 66 11.59 -0.60 10.79
N TRP A 67 11.24 -0.49 12.08
CA TRP A 67 10.32 0.58 12.55
C TRP A 67 10.82 2.00 12.23
N VAL A 68 12.15 2.22 12.28
CA VAL A 68 12.75 3.53 11.94
C VAL A 68 12.55 3.84 10.46
N LYS A 69 12.75 2.83 9.59
CA LYS A 69 12.51 2.94 8.15
C LYS A 69 11.04 3.23 7.87
N ALA A 70 10.12 2.53 8.54
CA ALA A 70 8.69 2.78 8.43
C ALA A 70 8.30 4.21 8.85
N ARG A 71 8.87 4.72 9.95
CA ARG A 71 8.71 6.12 10.38
C ARG A 71 9.21 7.08 9.31
N ASP A 72 10.41 6.85 8.78
CA ASP A 72 11.04 7.75 7.83
C ASP A 72 10.26 7.78 6.49
N GLU A 73 9.77 6.63 6.03
CA GLU A 73 8.93 6.56 4.82
C GLU A 73 7.55 7.22 5.01
N LEU A 74 6.94 7.12 6.20
CA LEU A 74 5.66 7.79 6.49
C LEU A 74 5.77 9.33 6.40
N HIS A 75 6.92 9.91 6.76
CA HIS A 75 7.12 11.36 6.81
C HIS A 75 7.71 11.96 5.52
N ARG A 76 7.91 11.14 4.49
CA ARG A 76 8.63 11.52 3.26
C ARG A 76 7.71 11.88 2.11
#